data_AF-A8B633-F1
#
_entry.id   AF-A8B633-F1
#
_cell.length_a   1.000
_cell.length_b   1.000
_cell.length_c   1.000
_cell.angle_alpha   90.00
_cell.angle_beta   90.00
_cell.angle_gamma   90.00
#
_symmetry.space_group_name_H-M   'P 1'
#
loop_
_entity.id
_entity.type
_entity.pdbx_description
1 polymer ?
#
loop_
_entity_poly.entity_id
_entity_poly.type
_entity_poly.pdbx_seq_one_letter_code
_entity_poly.pdbx_strand_id
1 'polypeptide(L)'
;MALISYPTKDTLFLLDAGIAINAMEQLPPKVFVRKIAEVFPRSAVLLGPRPADNVARLGRLSENIRSYIVCTLLCMQRLHQQIRRPNSILDTRNCRRRQLAESREAFYVLLRIYIKLYEQRDLRASIFSGLCDMSPRDLNFLEIELLCMLHFSLIISTDVFLTVVSDICKGKMTKI
;
A
#
# COMPACT_ATOMS: atom_id res chain seq x y z
N MET A 1 -29.98 33.61 16.26
CA MET A 1 -30.18 32.75 15.07
C MET A 1 -28.89 31.98 14.84
N ALA A 2 -28.88 30.67 15.09
CA ALA A 2 -27.75 29.83 14.70
C ALA A 2 -27.83 29.60 13.19
N LEU A 3 -26.85 30.11 12.45
CA LEU A 3 -26.67 29.78 11.04
C LEU A 3 -26.32 28.29 10.96
N ILE A 4 -27.28 27.46 10.54
CA ILE A 4 -27.03 26.08 10.16
C ILE A 4 -26.22 26.16 8.86
N SER A 5 -24.89 26.08 8.96
CA SER A 5 -24.02 25.98 7.79
C SER A 5 -24.25 24.61 7.15
N TYR A 6 -24.85 24.59 5.96
CA TYR A 6 -24.93 23.37 5.17
C TYR A 6 -23.50 22.93 4.79
N PRO A 7 -23.18 21.63 4.91
CA PRO A 7 -21.86 21.13 4.54
C PRO A 7 -21.60 21.41 3.06
N THR A 8 -20.42 21.95 2.74
CA THR A 8 -20.00 22.16 1.36
C THR A 8 -19.80 20.82 0.66
N LYS A 9 -19.79 20.81 -0.67
CA LYS A 9 -19.49 19.60 -1.46
C LYS A 9 -18.18 18.92 -1.03
N ASP A 10 -17.17 19.72 -0.67
CA ASP A 10 -15.88 19.21 -0.20
C ASP A 10 -15.99 18.54 1.18
N THR A 11 -16.85 19.07 2.05
CA THR A 11 -17.10 18.48 3.38
C THR A 11 -17.82 17.13 3.25
N LEU A 12 -18.79 17.05 2.35
CA LEU A 12 -19.49 15.80 2.04
C LEU A 12 -18.54 14.76 1.43
N PHE A 13 -17.67 15.18 0.50
CA PHE A 13 -16.64 14.30 -0.07
C PHE A 13 -15.68 13.74 1.00
N LEU A 14 -15.21 14.58 1.92
CA LEU A 14 -14.32 14.14 3.01
C LEU A 14 -15.02 13.19 3.99
N LEU A 15 -16.32 13.40 4.26
CA LEU A 15 -17.14 12.50 5.06
C LEU A 15 -17.28 11.13 4.39
N ASP A 16 -17.64 11.10 3.11
CA ASP A 16 -17.75 9.87 2.33
C ASP A 16 -16.41 9.12 2.23
N ALA A 17 -15.32 9.87 2.05
CA ALA A 17 -13.96 9.34 2.07
C ALA A 17 -13.64 8.69 3.43
N GLY A 18 -13.93 9.38 4.54
CA GLY A 18 -13.73 8.86 5.89
C GLY A 18 -14.53 7.60 6.17
N ILE A 19 -15.80 7.56 5.73
CA ILE A 19 -16.67 6.38 5.87
C ILE A 19 -16.10 5.19 5.07
N ALA A 20 -15.68 5.41 3.83
CA ALA A 20 -15.14 4.35 2.98
C ALA A 20 -13.84 3.76 3.55
N ILE A 21 -12.93 4.61 4.04
CA ILE A 21 -11.69 4.20 4.69
C ILE A 21 -11.99 3.39 5.95
N ASN A 22 -12.85 3.91 6.83
CA ASN A 22 -13.22 3.21 8.05
C ASN A 22 -13.89 1.85 7.76
N ALA A 23 -14.77 1.79 6.76
CA ALA A 23 -15.39 0.54 6.34
C ALA A 23 -14.35 -0.49 5.86
N MET A 24 -13.32 -0.04 5.13
CA MET A 24 -12.20 -0.90 4.73
C MET A 24 -11.37 -1.37 5.93
N GLU A 25 -11.05 -0.47 6.86
CA GLU A 25 -10.26 -0.80 8.07
C GLU A 25 -10.99 -1.78 9.00
N GLN A 26 -12.32 -1.82 8.96
CA GLN A 26 -13.11 -2.76 9.72
C GLN A 26 -13.25 -4.15 9.06
N LEU A 27 -12.78 -4.33 7.82
CA LEU A 27 -12.86 -5.62 7.15
C LEU A 27 -12.04 -6.69 7.88
N PRO A 28 -12.60 -7.90 8.12
CA PRO A 28 -11.83 -9.02 8.65
C PRO A 28 -10.62 -9.32 7.76
N PRO A 29 -9.43 -9.67 8.31
CA PRO A 29 -8.21 -9.87 7.53
C PRO A 29 -8.37 -10.82 6.34
N LYS A 30 -9.10 -11.94 6.52
CA LYS A 30 -9.40 -12.89 5.44
C LYS A 30 -10.24 -12.28 4.32
N VAL A 31 -11.22 -11.43 4.66
CA VAL A 31 -12.07 -10.74 3.69
C VAL A 31 -11.27 -9.68 2.96
N PHE A 32 -10.49 -8.88 3.70
CA PHE A 32 -9.62 -7.86 3.12
C PHE A 32 -8.65 -8.48 2.11
N VAL A 33 -7.90 -9.51 2.49
CA VAL A 33 -6.96 -10.23 1.59
C VAL A 33 -7.63 -10.68 0.30
N ARG A 34 -8.82 -11.28 0.40
CA ARG A 34 -9.57 -11.73 -0.79
C ARG A 34 -9.91 -10.55 -1.69
N LYS A 35 -10.48 -9.48 -1.14
CA LYS A 35 -10.92 -8.32 -1.91
C LYS A 35 -9.75 -7.53 -2.51
N ILE A 36 -8.62 -7.40 -1.81
CA ILE A 36 -7.43 -6.79 -2.42
C ILE A 36 -6.87 -7.66 -3.55
N ALA A 37 -7.01 -8.98 -3.51
CA ALA A 37 -6.55 -9.85 -4.60
C ALA A 37 -7.42 -9.71 -5.86
N GLU A 38 -8.70 -9.33 -5.72
CA GLU A 38 -9.58 -9.00 -6.84
C GLU A 38 -9.15 -7.71 -7.56
N VAL A 39 -8.61 -6.74 -6.82
CA VAL A 39 -8.12 -5.44 -7.35
C VAL A 39 -6.65 -5.50 -7.77
N PHE A 40 -5.82 -6.18 -6.98
CA PHE A 40 -4.39 -6.39 -7.18
C PHE A 40 -4.07 -7.89 -7.18
N PRO A 41 -4.16 -8.58 -8.34
CA PRO A 41 -4.02 -10.04 -8.41
C PRO A 41 -2.70 -10.61 -7.86
N ARG A 42 -1.64 -9.81 -7.85
CA ARG A 42 -0.31 -10.22 -7.34
C ARG A 42 -0.09 -9.96 -5.85
N SER A 43 -1.05 -9.33 -5.18
CA SER A 43 -0.92 -8.94 -3.76
C SER A 43 -0.79 -10.13 -2.80
N ALA A 44 -1.41 -11.27 -3.11
CA ALA A 44 -1.37 -12.45 -2.25
C ALA A 44 0.06 -12.98 -2.05
N VAL A 45 0.89 -12.98 -3.10
CA VAL A 45 2.28 -13.43 -3.04
C VAL A 45 3.13 -12.48 -2.18
N LEU A 46 2.85 -11.17 -2.27
CA LEU A 46 3.55 -10.14 -1.51
C LEU A 46 3.25 -10.19 -0.01
N LEU A 47 2.04 -10.60 0.36
CA LEU A 47 1.64 -10.78 1.76
C LEU A 47 2.15 -12.09 2.38
N GLY A 48 2.90 -12.91 1.64
CA GLY A 48 3.53 -14.13 2.13
C GLY A 48 2.61 -15.37 2.13
N PRO A 49 3.08 -16.51 2.67
CA PRO A 49 2.40 -17.80 2.55
C PRO A 49 1.06 -17.87 3.31
N ARG A 50 0.88 -17.01 4.32
CA ARG A 50 -0.37 -16.86 5.08
C ARG A 50 -0.80 -15.40 5.13
N PRO A 51 -1.38 -14.86 4.03
CA PRO A 51 -1.66 -13.44 3.91
C PRO A 51 -2.57 -12.89 5.01
N ALA A 52 -3.62 -13.63 5.41
CA ALA A 52 -4.58 -13.18 6.41
C ALA A 52 -3.93 -13.05 7.81
N ASP A 53 -3.08 -14.01 8.18
CA ASP A 53 -2.34 -13.99 9.44
C ASP A 53 -1.33 -12.83 9.46
N ASN A 54 -0.67 -12.59 8.32
CA ASN A 54 0.28 -11.48 8.18
C ASN A 54 -0.42 -10.12 8.25
N VAL A 55 -1.58 -9.95 7.60
CA VAL A 55 -2.39 -8.73 7.74
C VAL A 55 -2.84 -8.55 9.19
N ALA A 56 -3.28 -9.60 9.87
CA ALA A 56 -3.66 -9.53 11.28
C ALA A 56 -2.48 -9.14 12.19
N ARG A 57 -1.28 -9.69 11.93
CA ARG A 57 -0.04 -9.34 12.66
C ARG A 57 0.36 -7.90 12.40
N LEU A 58 0.30 -7.44 11.15
CA LEU A 58 0.58 -6.05 10.78
C LEU A 58 -0.43 -5.07 11.38
N GLY A 59 -1.70 -5.46 11.53
CA GLY A 59 -2.73 -4.65 12.20
C GLY A 59 -2.49 -4.39 13.68
N ARG A 60 -1.54 -5.11 14.31
CA ARG A 60 -1.07 -4.77 15.67
C ARG A 60 -0.08 -3.60 15.69
N LEU A 61 0.46 -3.22 14.53
CA LEU A 61 1.41 -2.11 14.40
C LEU A 61 0.71 -0.78 14.15
N SER A 62 -0.44 -0.81 13.48
CA SER A 62 -1.18 0.36 13.05
C SER A 62 -2.67 0.04 12.90
N GLU A 63 -3.52 0.97 13.33
CA GLU A 63 -4.97 0.93 13.09
C GLU A 63 -5.33 1.17 11.62
N ASN A 64 -4.44 1.84 10.87
CA ASN A 64 -4.63 2.21 9.46
C ASN A 64 -3.84 1.30 8.51
N ILE A 65 -3.51 0.09 8.96
CA ILE A 65 -2.60 -0.79 8.25
C ILE A 65 -3.09 -1.13 6.83
N ARG A 66 -4.42 -1.26 6.63
CA ARG A 66 -4.96 -1.66 5.33
C ARG A 66 -4.82 -0.52 4.33
N SER A 67 -5.00 0.71 4.78
CA SER A 67 -4.74 1.93 4.01
C SER A 67 -3.29 1.98 3.57
N TYR A 68 -2.35 1.69 4.47
CA TYR A 68 -0.92 1.65 4.11
C TYR A 68 -0.58 0.50 3.16
N ILE A 69 -1.23 -0.65 3.29
CA ILE A 69 -1.10 -1.76 2.31
C ILE A 69 -1.58 -1.30 0.92
N VAL A 70 -2.73 -0.61 0.84
CA VAL A 70 -3.25 -0.09 -0.44
C VAL A 70 -2.29 0.94 -1.04
N CYS A 71 -1.80 1.90 -0.25
CA CYS A 71 -0.79 2.86 -0.70
C CYS A 71 0.48 2.17 -1.20
N THR A 72 0.93 1.14 -0.48
CA THR A 72 2.10 0.33 -0.86
C THR A 72 1.92 -0.34 -2.21
N LEU A 73 0.76 -0.99 -2.43
CA LEU A 73 0.46 -1.67 -3.69
C LEU A 73 0.36 -0.70 -4.87
N LEU A 74 -0.28 0.47 -4.67
CA LEU A 74 -0.34 1.54 -5.67
C LEU A 74 1.06 2.08 -6.00
N CYS A 75 1.90 2.25 -4.99
CA CYS A 75 3.28 2.70 -5.16
C CYS A 75 4.11 1.69 -5.96
N MET A 76 4.01 0.40 -5.65
CA MET A 76 4.66 -0.67 -6.42
C MET A 76 4.16 -0.73 -7.86
N GLN A 77 2.86 -0.54 -8.11
CA GLN A 77 2.32 -0.47 -9.46
C GLN A 77 2.92 0.70 -10.24
N ARG A 78 3.04 1.89 -9.63
CA ARG A 78 3.69 3.05 -10.26
C ARG A 78 5.18 2.79 -10.51
N LEU A 79 5.89 2.19 -9.55
CA LEU A 79 7.30 1.82 -9.71
C LEU A 79 7.49 0.89 -10.92
N HIS A 80 6.63 -0.11 -11.05
CA HIS A 80 6.66 -1.03 -12.19
C HIS A 80 6.41 -0.33 -13.52
N GLN A 81 5.43 0.58 -13.57
CA GLN A 81 5.14 1.38 -14.76
C GLN A 81 6.32 2.26 -15.16
N GLN A 82 7.01 2.89 -14.20
CA GLN A 82 8.22 3.69 -14.46
C GLN A 82 9.35 2.83 -15.05
N ILE A 83 9.57 1.62 -14.53
CA ILE A 83 10.60 0.69 -15.02
C ILE A 83 10.23 0.07 -16.39
N ARG A 84 8.95 -0.03 -16.72
CA ARG A 84 8.47 -0.55 -18.02
C ARG A 84 8.51 0.45 -19.16
N ARG A 85 8.75 1.74 -18.92
CA ARG A 85 8.78 2.75 -19.99
C ARG A 85 9.89 2.39 -21.02
N PRO A 86 9.57 2.34 -22.33
CA PRO A 86 10.40 1.74 -23.37
C PRO A 86 11.67 2.53 -23.73
N ASN A 87 11.98 3.63 -23.04
CA ASN A 87 13.05 4.54 -23.43
C ASN A 87 14.46 4.15 -22.94
N SER A 88 14.67 2.93 -22.43
CA SER A 88 16.03 2.49 -22.09
C SER A 88 16.35 1.11 -22.69
N ILE A 89 17.39 1.15 -23.52
CA ILE A 89 18.12 0.06 -24.16
C ILE A 89 18.31 -1.11 -23.17
N LEU A 90 18.22 -2.34 -23.68
CA LEU A 90 18.45 -3.60 -22.98
C LEU A 90 19.59 -3.49 -21.96
N ASP A 91 19.24 -3.36 -20.68
CA ASP A 91 20.21 -3.28 -19.60
C ASP A 91 19.80 -4.29 -18.53
N THR A 92 20.71 -5.19 -18.16
CA THR A 92 20.52 -6.19 -17.09
C THR A 92 20.11 -5.54 -15.77
N ARG A 93 20.44 -4.26 -15.58
CA ARG A 93 19.96 -3.41 -14.49
C ARG A 93 18.44 -3.26 -14.45
N ASN A 94 17.76 -3.20 -15.60
CA ASN A 94 16.31 -3.15 -15.67
C ASN A 94 15.67 -4.48 -15.24
N CYS A 95 16.34 -5.62 -15.51
CA CYS A 95 15.85 -6.93 -15.03
C CYS A 95 15.85 -7.01 -13.50
N ARG A 96 16.97 -6.63 -12.86
CA ARG A 96 17.08 -6.59 -11.39
C ARG A 96 16.08 -5.60 -10.77
N ARG A 97 15.91 -4.41 -11.35
CA ARG A 97 14.92 -3.42 -10.89
C ARG A 97 13.48 -3.93 -11.00
N ARG A 98 13.15 -4.65 -12.08
CA ARG A 98 11.83 -5.28 -12.23
C ARG A 98 11.60 -6.37 -11.20
N GLN A 99 12.59 -7.24 -10.97
CA GLN A 99 12.51 -8.27 -9.93
C GLN A 99 12.30 -7.65 -8.55
N LEU A 100 13.01 -6.56 -8.25
CA LEU A 100 12.86 -5.82 -7.00
C LEU A 100 11.47 -5.20 -6.87
N ALA A 101 10.96 -4.56 -7.92
CA ALA A 101 9.64 -3.92 -7.92
C ALA A 101 8.46 -4.91 -7.77
N GLU A 102 8.71 -6.20 -7.94
CA GLU A 102 7.75 -7.28 -7.75
C GLU A 102 8.03 -8.13 -6.49
N SER A 103 9.05 -7.75 -5.70
CA SER A 103 9.53 -8.54 -4.57
C SER A 103 8.74 -8.28 -3.28
N ARG A 104 8.68 -9.31 -2.43
CA ARG A 104 8.05 -9.25 -1.11
C ARG A 104 8.79 -8.30 -0.17
N GLU A 105 10.11 -8.24 -0.30
CA GLU A 105 10.99 -7.37 0.47
C GLU A 105 10.69 -5.91 0.16
N ALA A 106 10.56 -5.55 -1.12
CA ALA A 106 10.19 -4.20 -1.52
C ALA A 106 8.81 -3.80 -0.99
N PHE A 107 7.84 -4.72 -1.00
CA PHE A 107 6.53 -4.49 -0.39
C PHE A 107 6.63 -4.14 1.09
N TYR A 108 7.32 -4.94 1.91
CA TYR A 108 7.43 -4.67 3.35
C TYR A 108 8.24 -3.40 3.67
N VAL A 109 9.26 -3.08 2.88
CA VAL A 109 10.03 -1.84 3.03
C VAL A 109 9.17 -0.62 2.69
N LEU A 110 8.43 -0.65 1.58
CA LEU A 110 7.52 0.44 1.22
C LEU A 110 6.39 0.59 2.23
N LEU A 111 5.86 -0.51 2.78
CA LEU A 111 4.88 -0.47 3.85
C LEU A 111 5.43 0.23 5.10
N ARG A 112 6.68 -0.08 5.49
CA ARG A 112 7.37 0.60 6.59
C ARG A 112 7.52 2.10 6.31
N ILE A 113 7.91 2.49 5.10
CA ILE A 113 8.00 3.90 4.68
C ILE A 113 6.64 4.60 4.85
N TYR A 114 5.55 3.98 4.38
CA TYR A 114 4.21 4.57 4.48
C TYR A 114 3.77 4.78 5.93
N ILE A 115 4.03 3.81 6.81
CA ILE A 115 3.69 3.99 8.23
C ILE A 115 4.52 5.12 8.85
N LYS A 116 5.83 5.20 8.55
CA LYS A 116 6.68 6.31 9.04
C LYS A 116 6.18 7.67 8.57
N LEU A 117 5.78 7.79 7.31
CA LEU A 117 5.33 9.04 6.70
C LEU A 117 4.03 9.56 7.35
N TYR A 118 3.08 8.67 7.61
CA TYR A 118 1.73 9.07 8.02
C TYR A 118 1.48 9.00 9.53
N GLU A 119 2.18 8.13 10.28
CA GLU A 119 2.03 8.08 11.74
C GLU A 119 3.09 8.89 12.50
N GLN A 120 4.10 9.43 11.82
CA GLN A 120 5.25 10.11 12.44
C GLN A 120 5.96 9.26 13.52
N ARG A 121 5.83 7.93 13.42
CA ARG A 121 6.45 6.96 14.33
C ARG A 121 7.64 6.30 13.65
N ASP A 122 8.78 6.28 14.33
CA ASP A 122 9.92 5.52 13.84
C ASP A 122 9.74 4.03 14.18
N LEU A 123 9.37 3.25 13.17
CA LEU A 123 9.30 1.80 13.28
C LEU A 123 10.69 1.20 13.13
N ARG A 124 11.16 0.52 14.18
CA ARG A 124 12.44 -0.20 14.18
C ARG A 124 12.46 -1.23 13.06
N ALA A 125 13.56 -1.28 12.31
CA ALA A 125 13.75 -2.22 11.21
C ALA A 125 13.62 -3.70 11.65
N SER A 126 13.91 -4.01 12.92
CA SER A 126 13.78 -5.34 13.50
C SER A 126 12.34 -5.91 13.50
N ILE A 127 11.32 -5.05 13.41
CA ILE A 127 9.92 -5.49 13.34
C ILE A 127 9.63 -6.11 11.97
N PHE A 128 10.20 -5.51 10.91
CA PHE A 128 9.97 -5.90 9.52
C PHE A 128 10.97 -6.95 9.04
N SER A 129 12.17 -7.03 9.63
CA SER A 129 13.14 -8.08 9.32
C SER A 129 12.55 -9.49 9.44
N GLY A 130 11.70 -9.72 10.44
CA GLY A 130 11.00 -10.99 10.64
C GLY A 130 9.77 -11.21 9.76
N LEU A 131 9.49 -10.33 8.79
CA LEU A 131 8.41 -10.48 7.79
C LEU A 131 8.98 -10.69 6.38
N CYS A 132 10.16 -10.15 6.10
CA CYS A 132 10.84 -10.26 4.80
C CYS A 132 12.13 -11.09 4.82
N ASP A 133 12.46 -11.76 5.94
CA ASP A 133 13.65 -12.61 6.09
C ASP A 133 14.98 -11.88 5.74
N MET A 134 15.02 -10.55 5.95
CA MET A 134 16.19 -9.70 5.70
C MET A 134 16.79 -9.19 7.00
N SER A 135 18.12 -8.96 7.01
CA SER A 135 18.74 -8.29 8.15
C SER A 135 18.26 -6.82 8.25
N PRO A 136 18.21 -6.23 9.47
CA PRO A 136 17.85 -4.82 9.64
C PRO A 136 18.74 -3.86 8.83
N ARG A 137 20.01 -4.21 8.62
CA ARG A 137 20.96 -3.43 7.83
C ARG A 137 20.56 -3.41 6.36
N ASP A 138 20.28 -4.58 5.79
CA ASP A 138 19.89 -4.71 4.39
C ASP A 138 18.53 -4.05 4.13
N LEU A 139 17.62 -4.12 5.11
CA LEU A 139 16.32 -3.46 5.04
C LEU A 139 16.49 -1.94 4.93
N ASN A 140 17.37 -1.34 5.73
CA ASN A 140 17.65 0.10 5.64
C ASN A 140 18.31 0.49 4.31
N PHE A 141 19.22 -0.32 3.78
CA PHE A 141 19.80 -0.08 2.46
C PHE A 141 18.75 -0.13 1.36
N LEU A 142 17.87 -1.13 1.40
CA LEU A 142 16.79 -1.28 0.44
C LEU A 142 15.77 -0.14 0.55
N GLU A 143 15.52 0.38 1.76
CA GLU A 143 14.68 1.56 1.97
C GLU A 143 15.22 2.76 1.20
N ILE A 144 16.52 3.05 1.32
CA ILE A 144 17.17 4.15 0.59
C ILE A 144 17.14 3.90 -0.92
N GLU A 145 17.44 2.69 -1.38
CA GLU A 145 17.42 2.33 -2.80
C GLU A 145 16.03 2.56 -3.42
N LEU A 146 14.96 2.10 -2.77
CA LEU A 146 13.59 2.28 -3.25
C LEU A 146 13.16 3.75 -3.25
N LEU A 147 13.53 4.53 -2.23
CA LEU A 147 13.26 5.97 -2.19
C LEU A 147 13.93 6.70 -3.37
N CYS A 148 15.18 6.33 -3.68
CA CYS A 148 15.92 6.90 -4.81
C CYS A 148 15.28 6.50 -6.15
N MET A 149 14.88 5.23 -6.31
CA MET A 149 14.20 4.75 -7.52
C MET A 149 12.85 5.45 -7.75
N LEU A 150 12.13 5.77 -6.68
CA LEU A 150 10.86 6.49 -6.73
C LEU A 150 11.04 8.01 -6.85
N HIS A 151 12.28 8.52 -6.85
CA HIS A 151 12.60 9.94 -6.77
C HIS A 151 11.85 10.65 -5.62
N PHE A 152 11.71 9.96 -4.47
CA PHE A 152 10.94 10.42 -3.32
C PHE A 152 9.46 10.75 -3.61
N SER A 153 8.95 10.40 -4.79
CA SER A 153 7.55 10.50 -5.11
C SER A 153 6.84 9.37 -4.38
N LEU A 154 6.22 9.63 -3.23
CA LEU A 154 5.53 8.62 -2.40
C LEU A 154 4.06 8.96 -2.16
N ILE A 155 3.69 10.21 -2.40
CA ILE A 155 2.32 10.68 -2.25
C ILE A 155 1.45 10.00 -3.30
N ILE A 156 0.36 9.41 -2.84
CA ILE A 156 -0.71 8.87 -3.67
C ILE A 156 -1.83 9.92 -3.72
N SER A 157 -2.36 10.19 -4.91
CA SER A 157 -3.53 11.08 -5.04
C SER A 157 -4.72 10.50 -4.29
N THR A 158 -5.40 11.35 -3.51
CA THR A 158 -6.60 10.99 -2.75
C THR A 158 -7.67 10.34 -3.64
N ASP A 159 -7.87 10.85 -4.85
CA ASP A 159 -8.88 10.31 -5.78
C ASP A 159 -8.57 8.88 -6.21
N VAL A 160 -7.29 8.61 -6.50
CA VAL A 160 -6.82 7.27 -6.89
C VAL A 160 -6.96 6.31 -5.72
N PHE A 161 -6.56 6.74 -4.52
CA PHE A 161 -6.69 5.95 -3.31
C PHE A 161 -8.16 5.62 -3.01
N LEU A 162 -9.05 6.61 -3.00
CA LEU A 162 -10.47 6.42 -2.69
C LEU A 162 -11.20 5.57 -3.73
N THR A 163 -10.80 5.66 -5.01
CA THR A 163 -11.33 4.76 -6.05
C THR A 163 -11.02 3.30 -5.70
N VAL A 164 -9.76 3.02 -5.36
CA VAL A 164 -9.34 1.66 -4.98
C VAL A 164 -9.99 1.19 -3.67
N VAL A 165 -10.11 2.07 -2.67
CA VAL A 165 -10.84 1.76 -1.43
C VAL A 165 -12.30 1.43 -1.74
N SER A 166 -12.95 2.18 -2.64
CA SER A 166 -14.32 1.89 -3.08
C SER A 166 -14.43 0.52 -3.73
N ASP A 167 -13.50 0.17 -4.62
CA ASP A 167 -13.45 -1.12 -5.29
C ASP A 167 -13.23 -2.27 -4.31
N ILE A 168 -12.33 -2.10 -3.33
CA ILE A 168 -12.13 -3.06 -2.24
C ILE A 168 -13.40 -3.17 -1.39
N CYS A 169 -14.10 -2.09 -1.09
CA CYS A 169 -15.30 -2.14 -0.24
C CYS A 169 -16.48 -2.80 -0.97
N LYS A 170 -16.72 -2.47 -2.24
CA LYS A 170 -17.82 -3.02 -3.04
C LYS A 170 -17.57 -4.45 -3.51
N GLY A 171 -16.30 -4.83 -3.73
CA GLY A 171 -15.95 -6.05 -4.44
C GLY A 171 -16.35 -5.96 -5.92
N LYS A 172 -15.83 -6.84 -6.79
CA LYS A 172 -16.37 -6.89 -8.16
C LYS A 172 -17.85 -7.29 -8.07
N MET A 173 -18.74 -6.41 -8.54
CA MET A 173 -20.01 -6.88 -9.10
C MET A 173 -19.65 -7.75 -10.29
N THR A 174 -19.53 -9.07 -10.08
CA THR A 174 -19.76 -10.02 -11.16
C THR A 174 -21.15 -9.72 -11.68
N LYS A 175 -21.23 -8.95 -12.78
CA LYS A 175 -22.40 -8.93 -13.63
C LYS A 175 -22.65 -10.39 -14.02
N ILE A 176 -23.73 -10.95 -13.48
CA ILE A 176 -24.32 -12.21 -13.94
C ILE A 176 -24.96 -11.92 -15.29
#